data_AF-A0A7J4NVA0-F1
#
_entry.id   AF-A0A7J4NVA0-F1
#
_cell.length_a   1.000
_cell.length_b   1.000
_cell.length_c   1.000
_cell.angle_alpha   90.00
_cell.angle_beta   90.00
_cell.angle_gamma   90.00
#
_symmetry.space_group_name_H-M   'P 1'
#
loop_
_entity.id
_entity.type
_entity.pdbx_description
1 polymer ?
#
loop_
_entity_poly.entity_id
_entity_poly.type
_entity_poly.pdbx_seq_one_letter_code
_entity_poly.pdbx_strand_id
1 'polypeptide(L)'
;MVGRYLTSYSYRLFGSYFNKRRARYFDIRQELLKTRYNTSFDMYLSMAVLCSLLMTAVGLSFAILVISAFNAPDIILTSSFITDISEGFHEYRNLVLNIISVAIIMVIFGAVTFIAFLNYPKLINSNRKQNIDTMLPYAVHYMSAMSGAGVIPVDIFSSLARNKIYGEAAVEASYVVRDIKVLGNDLVQAMKNVASTTPSYRLQEFLQGAVTIVSSGGDLESFFRLKAEQFVIESRREQKEFLDTLGLIAETYVTAFVAGPLFLIVMMSVMTIMGGMDLMLMYLLIYLVIPVGSIVFVILVSSITPEV
;
A
#
# COMPACT_ATOMS: atom_id res chain seq x y z
N MET A 1 26.05 0.94 -2.74
CA MET A 1 26.96 2.11 -2.89
C MET A 1 26.33 3.24 -3.70
N VAL A 2 25.79 2.97 -4.89
CA VAL A 2 25.21 3.98 -5.82
C VAL A 2 24.11 4.87 -5.19
N GLY A 3 23.19 4.30 -4.41
CA GLY A 3 22.09 5.07 -3.79
C GLY A 3 22.54 6.17 -2.81
N ARG A 4 23.67 5.99 -2.10
CA ARG A 4 24.21 7.03 -1.20
C ARG A 4 24.86 8.18 -1.96
N TYR A 5 25.47 7.90 -3.10
CA TYR A 5 26.03 8.94 -3.97
C TYR A 5 24.93 9.74 -4.67
N LEU A 6 23.88 9.07 -5.17
CA LEU A 6 22.77 9.77 -5.81
C LEU A 6 22.06 10.70 -4.83
N THR A 7 21.74 10.22 -3.64
CA THR A 7 21.04 11.02 -2.62
C THR A 7 21.83 12.23 -2.15
N SER A 8 23.15 12.11 -1.98
CA SER A 8 24.01 13.24 -1.60
C SER A 8 24.17 14.25 -2.74
N TYR A 9 24.24 13.80 -3.99
CA TYR A 9 24.29 14.67 -5.16
C TYR A 9 22.96 15.43 -5.36
N SER A 10 21.83 14.73 -5.27
CA SER A 10 20.49 15.32 -5.31
C SER A 10 20.33 16.41 -4.24
N TYR A 11 20.79 16.14 -3.01
CA TYR A 11 20.68 17.07 -1.91
C TYR A 11 21.49 18.37 -2.14
N ARG A 12 22.68 18.27 -2.74
CA ARG A 12 23.49 19.46 -3.07
C ARG A 12 22.79 20.36 -4.09
N LEU A 13 22.05 19.78 -5.04
CA LEU A 13 21.33 20.51 -6.08
C LEU A 13 20.02 21.14 -5.57
N PHE A 14 19.19 20.37 -4.88
CA PHE A 14 17.80 20.76 -4.57
C PHE A 14 17.49 20.90 -3.07
N GLY A 15 18.42 20.54 -2.18
CA GLY A 15 18.18 20.51 -0.74
C GLY A 15 17.80 21.86 -0.14
N SER A 16 18.44 22.95 -0.61
CA SER A 16 18.14 24.31 -0.14
C SER A 16 16.71 24.77 -0.50
N TYR A 17 16.17 24.30 -1.62
CA TYR A 17 14.81 24.60 -2.06
C TYR A 17 13.76 23.93 -1.16
N PHE A 18 13.95 22.65 -0.84
CA PHE A 18 13.01 21.91 0.00
C PHE A 18 13.11 22.27 1.48
N ASN A 19 14.30 22.63 1.97
CA ASN A 19 14.47 23.05 3.36
C ASN A 19 13.69 24.34 3.65
N LYS A 20 13.68 25.31 2.72
CA LYS A 20 12.89 26.56 2.83
C LYS A 20 11.37 26.34 2.76
N ARG A 21 10.90 25.22 2.20
CA ARG A 21 9.47 24.89 2.04
C ARG A 21 9.00 23.77 2.97
N ARG A 22 9.70 23.55 4.07
CA ARG A 22 9.42 22.48 5.04
C ARG A 22 7.96 22.46 5.54
N ALA A 23 7.30 23.61 5.68
CA ALA A 23 5.91 23.70 6.10
C ALA A 23 4.92 23.13 5.06
N ARG A 24 5.20 23.28 3.76
CA ARG A 24 4.33 22.80 2.67
C ARG A 24 4.31 21.27 2.57
N TYR A 25 5.40 20.62 2.96
CA TYR A 25 5.58 19.17 2.87
C TYR A 25 5.45 18.49 4.25
N PHE A 26 4.60 19.02 5.12
CA PHE A 26 4.42 18.51 6.48
C PHE A 26 3.94 17.06 6.49
N ASP A 27 2.93 16.72 5.67
CA ASP A 27 2.35 15.36 5.63
C ASP A 27 3.40 14.31 5.23
N ILE A 28 4.16 14.58 4.16
CA ILE A 28 5.22 13.67 3.69
C ILE A 28 6.32 13.54 4.74
N ARG A 29 6.63 14.60 5.48
CA ARG A 29 7.59 14.52 6.57
C ARG A 29 7.10 13.59 7.68
N GLN A 30 5.82 13.68 8.05
CA GLN A 30 5.23 12.76 9.03
C GLN A 30 5.24 11.32 8.52
N GLU A 31 4.84 11.10 7.27
CA GLU A 31 4.87 9.76 6.67
C GLU A 31 6.30 9.20 6.62
N LEU A 32 7.30 9.99 6.24
CA LEU A 32 8.70 9.54 6.25
C LEU A 32 9.20 9.19 7.65
N LEU A 33 8.81 9.94 8.69
CA LEU A 33 9.17 9.58 10.07
C LEU A 33 8.61 8.22 10.47
N LYS A 34 7.39 7.89 10.03
CA LYS A 34 6.75 6.59 10.25
C LYS A 34 7.42 5.45 9.49
N THR A 35 8.13 5.71 8.39
CA THR A 35 8.81 4.64 7.64
C THR A 35 10.03 4.05 8.37
N ARG A 36 10.54 4.75 9.39
CA ARG A 36 11.82 4.43 10.06
C ARG A 36 13.05 4.44 9.14
N TYR A 37 12.94 5.05 7.95
CA TYR A 37 14.08 5.25 7.06
C TYR A 37 15.09 6.26 7.61
N ASN A 38 16.38 5.94 7.45
CA ASN A 38 17.49 6.79 7.87
C ASN A 38 17.81 7.90 6.84
N THR A 39 16.78 8.54 6.29
CA THR A 39 16.90 9.62 5.31
C THR A 39 16.02 10.78 5.70
N SER A 40 16.55 11.99 5.65
CA SER A 40 15.81 13.20 5.94
C SER A 40 14.83 13.58 4.81
N PHE A 41 13.77 14.32 5.14
CA PHE A 41 12.70 14.65 4.19
C PHE A 41 13.19 15.46 2.97
N ASP A 42 14.17 16.34 3.20
CA ASP A 42 14.80 17.19 2.19
C ASP A 42 15.67 16.37 1.23
N MET A 43 16.38 15.37 1.73
CA MET A 43 17.16 14.43 0.93
C MET A 43 16.26 13.53 0.07
N TYR A 44 15.13 13.08 0.64
CA TYR A 44 14.14 12.27 -0.07
C TYR A 44 13.46 13.04 -1.21
N LEU A 45 12.98 14.26 -0.97
CA LEU A 45 12.33 15.07 -2.00
C LEU A 45 13.31 15.53 -3.08
N SER A 46 14.56 15.85 -2.71
CA SER A 46 15.61 16.16 -3.68
C SER A 46 15.89 14.97 -4.59
N MET A 47 15.91 13.75 -4.02
CA MET A 47 16.03 12.51 -4.78
C MET A 47 14.85 12.30 -5.73
N ALA A 48 13.62 12.55 -5.27
CA ALA A 48 12.42 12.44 -6.11
C ALA A 48 12.48 13.36 -7.33
N VAL A 49 12.94 14.60 -7.16
CA VAL A 49 13.10 15.55 -8.27
C VAL A 49 14.16 15.08 -9.26
N LEU A 50 15.32 14.64 -8.76
CA LEU A 50 16.39 14.14 -9.65
C LEU A 50 15.91 12.93 -10.44
N CYS A 51 15.25 11.97 -9.79
CA CYS A 51 14.66 10.81 -10.44
C CYS A 51 13.60 11.21 -11.48
N SER A 52 12.72 12.18 -11.18
CA SER A 52 11.74 12.65 -12.17
C SER A 52 12.39 13.27 -13.40
N LEU A 53 13.50 14.01 -13.21
CA LEU A 53 14.23 14.63 -14.32
C LEU A 53 14.90 13.55 -15.20
N LEU A 54 15.53 12.55 -14.59
CA LEU A 54 16.07 11.41 -15.33
C LEU A 54 14.97 10.65 -16.08
N MET A 55 13.81 10.44 -15.45
CA MET A 55 12.68 9.76 -16.09
C MET A 55 12.05 10.58 -17.20
N THR A 56 12.10 11.91 -17.15
CA THR A 56 11.73 12.77 -18.27
C THR A 56 12.67 12.56 -19.48
N ALA A 57 13.98 12.38 -19.25
CA ALA A 57 14.92 12.07 -20.34
C ALA A 57 14.66 10.67 -20.95
N VAL A 58 14.31 9.69 -20.10
CA VAL A 58 13.86 8.37 -20.58
C VAL A 58 12.55 8.49 -21.36
N GLY A 59 11.59 9.27 -20.87
CA GLY A 59 10.33 9.55 -21.55
C GLY A 59 10.53 10.17 -22.93
N LEU A 60 11.52 11.07 -23.08
CA LEU A 60 11.91 11.61 -24.39
C LEU A 60 12.45 10.51 -25.33
N SER A 61 13.35 9.66 -24.85
CA SER A 61 13.86 8.55 -25.66
C SER A 61 12.76 7.57 -26.08
N PHE A 62 11.81 7.31 -25.17
CA PHE A 62 10.65 6.46 -25.43
C PHE A 62 9.68 7.10 -26.43
N ALA A 63 9.41 8.40 -26.30
CA ALA A 63 8.55 9.13 -27.23
C ALA A 63 9.11 9.11 -28.67
N ILE A 64 10.42 9.33 -28.83
CA ILE A 64 11.10 9.25 -30.13
C ILE A 64 10.98 7.85 -30.73
N LEU A 65 11.18 6.80 -29.93
CA LEU A 65 11.02 5.42 -30.36
C LEU A 65 9.59 5.16 -30.83
N VAL A 66 8.58 5.51 -30.04
CA VAL A 66 7.16 5.32 -30.36
C VAL A 66 6.79 6.02 -31.67
N ILE A 67 7.22 7.27 -31.86
CA ILE A 67 6.96 8.03 -33.09
C ILE A 67 7.63 7.36 -34.29
N SER A 68 8.88 6.90 -34.14
CA SER A 68 9.61 6.23 -35.23
C SER A 68 9.05 4.84 -35.59
N ALA A 69 8.45 4.14 -34.62
CA ALA A 69 7.95 2.78 -34.81
C ALA A 69 6.51 2.73 -35.34
N PHE A 70 5.66 3.69 -34.93
CA PHE A 70 4.23 3.65 -35.28
C PHE A 70 3.84 4.61 -36.40
N ASN A 71 4.66 5.62 -36.72
CA ASN A 71 4.25 6.83 -37.46
C ASN A 71 3.00 7.47 -36.82
N ALA A 72 2.90 8.80 -36.79
CA ALA A 72 1.70 9.43 -36.26
C ALA A 72 0.49 8.96 -37.06
N PRO A 73 -0.63 8.52 -36.43
CA PRO A 73 -1.85 8.30 -37.18
C PRO A 73 -2.23 9.63 -37.82
N ASP A 74 -2.31 9.67 -39.15
CA ASP A 74 -2.84 10.83 -39.87
C ASP A 74 -4.26 11.04 -39.35
N ILE A 75 -4.45 12.06 -38.51
CA ILE A 75 -5.79 12.51 -38.13
C ILE A 75 -6.35 13.17 -39.39
N ILE A 76 -7.01 12.38 -40.23
CA ILE A 76 -7.78 12.86 -41.37
C ILE A 76 -9.01 13.55 -40.78
N LEU A 77 -8.86 14.81 -40.38
CA LEU A 77 -10.00 15.71 -40.33
C LEU A 77 -10.44 15.90 -41.76
N THR A 78 -11.53 15.21 -42.14
CA THR A 78 -12.21 15.33 -43.43
C THR A 78 -12.45 16.80 -43.73
N SER A 79 -11.59 17.39 -44.57
CA SER A 79 -11.70 18.78 -44.99
C SER A 79 -12.70 18.88 -46.13
N SER A 80 -13.88 19.40 -45.86
CA SER A 80 -14.68 20.04 -46.91
C SER A 80 -14.18 21.48 -47.10
N PHE A 81 -13.76 21.78 -48.34
CA PHE A 81 -13.79 23.09 -49.02
C PHE A 81 -12.66 24.13 -48.88
N ILE A 82 -11.53 23.88 -48.20
CA ILE A 82 -10.39 24.83 -48.17
C ILE A 82 -9.06 24.12 -48.47
N THR A 83 -8.91 23.53 -49.66
CA THR A 83 -7.77 22.65 -49.98
C THR A 83 -6.60 23.32 -50.71
N ASP A 84 -6.68 24.58 -51.15
CA ASP A 84 -5.62 25.14 -52.02
C ASP A 84 -4.76 26.24 -51.37
N ILE A 85 -5.05 26.64 -50.12
CA ILE A 85 -4.20 27.56 -49.34
C ILE A 85 -3.46 26.80 -48.21
N SER A 86 -3.81 25.54 -47.95
CA SER A 86 -3.37 24.76 -46.78
C SER A 86 -2.19 23.81 -47.01
N GLU A 87 -1.71 23.59 -48.25
CA GLU A 87 -0.62 22.63 -48.52
C GLU A 87 0.70 22.98 -47.80
N GLY A 88 1.03 24.27 -47.67
CA GLY A 88 2.17 24.70 -46.84
C GLY A 88 1.92 24.56 -45.33
N PHE A 89 0.66 24.55 -44.88
CA PHE A 89 0.28 24.36 -43.48
C PHE A 89 0.24 22.88 -43.07
N HIS A 90 0.05 21.96 -44.01
CA HIS A 90 -0.02 20.51 -43.76
C HIS A 90 1.32 19.92 -43.31
N GLU A 91 2.46 20.43 -43.79
CA GLU A 91 3.80 19.96 -43.41
C GLU A 91 4.17 20.37 -41.98
N TYR A 92 3.86 21.61 -41.57
CA TYR A 92 4.07 22.08 -40.19
C TYR A 92 3.07 21.49 -39.20
N ARG A 93 1.86 21.12 -39.63
CA ARG A 93 0.83 20.51 -38.76
C ARG A 93 1.35 19.22 -38.10
N ASN A 94 1.94 18.32 -38.88
CA ASN A 94 2.41 17.03 -38.36
C ASN A 94 3.63 17.20 -37.46
N LEU A 95 4.51 18.17 -37.75
CA LEU A 95 5.64 18.53 -36.91
C LEU A 95 5.17 19.10 -35.56
N VAL A 96 4.20 20.01 -35.56
CA VAL A 96 3.63 20.59 -34.33
C VAL A 96 2.94 19.52 -33.47
N LEU A 97 2.15 18.62 -34.08
CA LEU A 97 1.49 17.53 -33.35
C LEU A 97 2.51 16.56 -32.71
N ASN A 98 3.62 16.27 -33.40
CA ASN A 98 4.68 15.43 -32.85
C ASN A 98 5.44 16.11 -31.70
N ILE A 99 5.71 17.42 -31.79
CA ILE A 99 6.33 18.15 -30.67
C ILE A 99 5.40 18.13 -29.45
N ILE A 100 4.10 18.35 -29.66
CA ILE A 100 3.10 18.33 -28.60
C ILE A 100 3.01 16.93 -27.96
N SER A 101 2.99 15.86 -28.76
CA SER A 101 2.90 14.49 -28.23
C SER A 101 4.16 14.11 -27.43
N VAL A 102 5.35 14.48 -27.89
CA VAL A 102 6.62 14.29 -27.14
C VAL A 102 6.57 15.07 -25.83
N ALA A 103 6.15 16.33 -25.86
CA ALA A 103 6.05 17.15 -24.66
C ALA A 103 5.06 16.54 -23.64
N ILE A 104 3.92 16.02 -24.09
CA ILE A 104 2.94 15.34 -23.25
C ILE A 104 3.57 14.10 -22.60
N ILE A 105 4.25 13.23 -23.37
CA ILE A 105 4.87 12.02 -22.84
C ILE A 105 5.97 12.36 -21.81
N MET A 106 6.79 13.38 -22.08
CA MET A 106 7.83 13.86 -21.15
C MET A 106 7.24 14.33 -19.82
N VAL A 107 6.15 15.11 -19.89
CA VAL A 107 5.44 15.60 -18.70
C VAL A 107 4.80 14.44 -17.94
N ILE A 108 4.18 13.48 -18.64
CA ILE A 108 3.57 12.30 -18.00
C ILE A 108 4.64 11.50 -17.25
N PHE A 109 5.76 11.15 -17.89
CA PHE A 109 6.81 10.37 -17.23
C PHE A 109 7.41 11.09 -16.02
N GLY A 110 7.70 12.39 -16.14
CA GLY A 110 8.22 13.19 -15.02
C GLY A 110 7.21 13.36 -13.88
N ALA A 111 5.95 13.66 -14.21
CA ALA A 111 4.90 13.87 -13.22
C ALA A 111 4.51 12.57 -12.52
N VAL A 112 4.29 11.48 -13.25
CA VAL A 112 3.94 10.17 -12.69
C VAL A 112 5.02 9.69 -11.73
N THR A 113 6.28 9.82 -12.12
CA THR A 113 7.40 9.40 -11.25
C THR A 113 7.47 10.25 -9.99
N PHE A 114 7.34 11.57 -10.11
CA PHE A 114 7.30 12.44 -8.93
C PHE A 114 6.12 12.10 -8.00
N ILE A 115 4.91 11.92 -8.55
CA ILE A 115 3.71 11.54 -7.79
C ILE A 115 3.88 10.17 -7.13
N ALA A 116 4.49 9.21 -7.82
CA ALA A 116 4.80 7.90 -7.25
C ALA A 116 5.72 8.04 -6.03
N PHE A 117 6.79 8.84 -6.12
CA PHE A 117 7.67 9.11 -4.99
C PHE A 117 6.96 9.81 -3.81
N LEU A 118 5.95 10.66 -4.05
CA LEU A 118 5.18 11.28 -2.96
C LEU A 118 4.29 10.27 -2.23
N ASN A 119 3.77 9.26 -2.93
CA ASN A 119 2.87 8.25 -2.36
C ASN A 119 3.61 7.02 -1.83
N TYR A 120 4.85 6.78 -2.26
CA TYR A 120 5.66 5.64 -1.87
C TYR A 120 5.81 5.47 -0.34
N PRO A 121 6.07 6.53 0.47
CA PRO A 121 6.14 6.38 1.93
C PRO A 121 4.84 5.89 2.56
N LYS A 122 3.68 6.32 2.03
CA LYS A 122 2.37 5.87 2.51
C LYS A 122 2.16 4.38 2.29
N LEU A 123 2.58 3.88 1.13
CA LEU A 123 2.48 2.44 0.79
C LEU A 123 3.34 1.58 1.72
N ILE A 124 4.59 2.02 1.97
CA ILE A 124 5.47 1.35 2.96
C ILE A 124 4.84 1.38 4.34
N ASN A 125 4.33 2.54 4.78
CA ASN A 125 3.72 2.67 6.10
C ASN A 125 2.47 1.81 6.25
N SER A 126 1.69 1.62 5.19
CA SER A 126 0.53 0.72 5.19
C SER A 126 0.96 -0.72 5.42
N ASN A 127 1.99 -1.20 4.71
CA ASN A 127 2.53 -2.54 4.89
C ASN A 127 3.12 -2.73 6.31
N ARG A 128 3.92 -1.76 6.78
CA ARG A 128 4.45 -1.77 8.15
C ARG A 128 3.34 -1.75 9.20
N LYS A 129 2.30 -0.94 9.02
CA LYS A 129 1.14 -0.91 9.92
C LYS A 129 0.53 -2.31 10.06
N GLN A 130 0.26 -2.97 8.93
CA GLN A 130 -0.30 -4.32 8.92
C GLN A 130 0.63 -5.30 9.66
N ASN A 131 1.93 -5.30 9.36
CA ASN A 131 2.89 -6.19 10.02
C ASN A 131 2.99 -5.94 11.54
N ILE A 132 2.92 -4.68 11.97
CA ILE A 132 2.88 -4.33 13.40
C ILE A 132 1.58 -4.86 14.02
N ASP A 133 0.43 -4.57 13.43
CA ASP A 133 -0.88 -4.93 13.97
C ASP A 133 -1.04 -6.46 14.09
N THR A 134 -0.56 -7.22 13.10
CA THR A 134 -0.56 -8.69 13.14
C THR A 134 0.30 -9.25 14.27
N MET A 135 1.48 -8.65 14.52
CA MET A 135 2.42 -9.18 15.52
C MET A 135 2.21 -8.60 16.93
N LEU A 136 1.44 -7.53 17.06
CA LEU A 136 1.20 -6.83 18.30
C LEU A 136 0.60 -7.72 19.41
N PRO A 137 -0.43 -8.57 19.18
CA PRO A 137 -0.97 -9.44 20.22
C PRO A 137 0.09 -10.37 20.82
N TYR A 138 0.95 -10.95 19.98
CA TYR A 138 2.03 -11.84 20.40
C TYR A 138 3.12 -11.08 21.17
N ALA A 139 3.48 -9.88 20.71
CA ALA A 139 4.44 -9.02 21.38
C ALA A 139 3.94 -8.60 22.76
N VAL A 140 2.68 -8.16 22.88
CA VAL A 140 2.10 -7.76 24.18
C VAL A 140 1.92 -8.95 25.11
N HIS A 141 1.55 -10.13 24.60
CA HIS A 141 1.53 -11.35 25.40
C HIS A 141 2.91 -11.71 25.96
N TYR A 142 3.97 -11.55 25.17
CA TYR A 142 5.34 -11.70 25.64
C TYR A 142 5.70 -10.67 26.72
N MET A 143 5.32 -9.40 26.53
CA MET A 143 5.53 -8.35 27.53
C MET A 143 4.80 -8.65 28.85
N SER A 144 3.56 -9.14 28.77
CA SER A 144 2.77 -9.57 29.93
C SER A 144 3.46 -10.71 30.70
N ALA A 145 3.92 -11.75 29.99
CA ALA A 145 4.62 -12.88 30.62
C ALA A 145 5.93 -12.46 31.30
N MET A 146 6.71 -11.59 30.66
CA MET A 146 7.95 -11.05 31.23
C MET A 146 7.67 -10.16 32.44
N SER A 147 6.60 -9.35 32.39
CA SER A 147 6.20 -8.51 33.50
C SER A 147 5.73 -9.32 34.70
N GLY A 148 4.96 -10.39 34.49
CA GLY A 148 4.54 -11.32 35.55
C GLY A 148 5.71 -12.11 36.16
N ALA A 149 6.83 -12.22 35.45
CA ALA A 149 8.09 -12.75 35.99
C ALA A 149 8.90 -11.69 36.78
N GLY A 150 8.37 -10.47 36.96
CA GLY A 150 9.03 -9.39 37.68
C GLY A 150 10.13 -8.66 36.89
N VAL A 151 10.18 -8.82 35.57
CA VAL A 151 11.18 -8.13 34.74
C VAL A 151 10.83 -6.66 34.62
N ILE A 152 11.81 -5.77 34.82
CA ILE A 152 11.58 -4.33 34.74
C ILE A 152 11.21 -3.88 33.31
N PRO A 153 10.37 -2.85 33.13
CA PRO A 153 9.80 -2.51 31.82
C PRO A 153 10.84 -2.21 30.72
N VAL A 154 11.94 -1.56 31.08
CA VAL A 154 13.05 -1.25 30.14
C VAL A 154 13.68 -2.54 29.60
N ASP A 155 13.79 -3.58 30.43
CA ASP A 155 14.35 -4.87 30.03
C ASP A 155 13.35 -5.72 29.26
N ILE A 156 12.05 -5.55 29.50
CA ILE A 156 10.99 -6.13 28.67
C ILE A 156 11.11 -5.62 27.23
N PHE A 157 11.13 -4.29 27.04
CA PHE A 157 11.32 -3.70 25.70
C PHE A 157 12.66 -4.10 25.08
N SER A 158 13.74 -4.17 25.88
CA SER A 158 15.05 -4.63 25.41
C SER A 158 15.02 -6.09 24.95
N SER A 159 14.27 -6.95 25.63
CA SER A 159 14.15 -8.37 25.28
C SER A 159 13.28 -8.56 24.05
N LEU A 160 12.17 -7.83 23.95
CA LEU A 160 11.31 -7.82 22.76
C LEU A 160 12.10 -7.34 21.52
N ALA A 161 12.88 -6.28 21.65
CA ALA A 161 13.70 -5.72 20.57
C ALA A 161 14.77 -6.68 20.02
N ARG A 162 15.27 -7.61 20.84
CA ARG A 162 16.26 -8.61 20.40
C ARG A 162 15.64 -9.77 19.63
N ASN A 163 14.35 -10.05 19.86
CA ASN A 163 13.67 -11.20 19.30
C ASN A 163 13.02 -10.85 17.95
N LYS A 164 13.72 -11.17 16.86
CA LYS A 164 13.25 -10.94 15.48
C LYS A 164 11.95 -11.66 15.12
N ILE A 165 11.57 -12.69 15.90
CA ILE A 165 10.30 -13.41 15.73
C ILE A 165 9.13 -12.42 15.75
N TYR A 166 9.19 -11.35 16.55
CA TYR A 166 8.12 -10.35 16.63
C TYR A 166 8.16 -9.28 15.51
N GLY A 167 8.94 -9.49 14.45
CA GLY A 167 8.91 -8.68 13.23
C GLY A 167 9.01 -7.17 13.48
N GLU A 168 8.09 -6.41 12.89
CA GLU A 168 8.05 -4.95 13.02
C GLU A 168 7.72 -4.47 14.45
N ALA A 169 7.05 -5.27 15.28
CA ALA A 169 6.83 -4.93 16.69
C ALA A 169 8.16 -4.94 17.48
N ALA A 170 9.08 -5.86 17.18
CA ALA A 170 10.44 -5.84 17.73
C ALA A 170 11.23 -4.60 17.26
N VAL A 171 11.03 -4.18 16.01
CA VAL A 171 11.62 -2.95 15.48
C VAL A 171 11.13 -1.76 16.29
N GLU A 172 9.83 -1.57 16.47
CA GLU A 172 9.29 -0.45 17.27
C GLU A 172 9.76 -0.50 18.74
N ALA A 173 9.86 -1.68 19.35
CA ALA A 173 10.46 -1.84 20.67
C ALA A 173 11.95 -1.42 20.70
N SER A 174 12.70 -1.68 19.62
CA SER A 174 14.10 -1.23 19.51
C SER A 174 14.23 0.29 19.49
N TYR A 175 13.24 1.00 18.92
CA TYR A 175 13.20 2.47 18.95
C TYR A 175 12.96 2.99 20.38
N VAL A 176 12.11 2.33 21.18
CA VAL A 176 11.93 2.66 22.60
C VAL A 176 13.26 2.49 23.36
N VAL A 177 13.92 1.35 23.17
CA VAL A 177 15.19 1.02 23.85
C VAL A 177 16.31 1.96 23.43
N ARG A 178 16.37 2.32 22.15
CA ARG A 178 17.34 3.28 21.61
C ARG A 178 17.14 4.66 22.21
N ASP A 179 15.90 5.12 22.30
CA ASP A 179 15.59 6.43 22.89
C ASP A 179 16.01 6.48 24.37
N ILE A 180 15.92 5.36 25.09
CA ILE A 180 16.39 5.27 26.49
C ILE A 180 17.92 5.19 26.56
N LYS A 181 18.54 4.20 25.90
CA LYS A 181 19.96 3.86 26.07
C LYS A 181 20.91 4.78 25.30
N VAL A 182 20.47 5.31 24.16
CA VAL A 182 21.31 6.14 23.27
C VAL A 182 21.02 7.62 23.45
N LEU A 183 19.73 7.99 23.54
CA LEU A 183 19.34 9.40 23.68
C LEU A 183 19.22 9.86 25.14
N GLY A 184 19.21 8.93 26.10
CA GLY A 184 19.09 9.26 27.52
C GLY A 184 17.69 9.71 27.94
N ASN A 185 16.66 9.41 27.13
CA ASN A 185 15.28 9.73 27.47
C ASN A 185 14.77 8.80 28.59
N ASP A 186 13.85 9.30 29.41
CA ASP A 186 13.12 8.43 30.33
C ASP A 186 12.16 7.48 29.58
N LEU A 187 11.70 6.43 30.26
CA LEU A 187 10.80 5.43 29.68
C LEU A 187 9.49 6.03 29.15
N VAL A 188 8.93 7.02 29.85
CA VAL A 188 7.67 7.68 29.47
C VAL A 188 7.86 8.48 28.18
N GLN A 189 8.91 9.27 28.09
CA GLN A 189 9.25 10.08 26.93
C GLN A 189 9.61 9.20 25.74
N ALA A 190 10.35 8.10 25.95
CA ALA A 190 10.65 7.13 24.90
C ALA A 190 9.38 6.48 24.33
N MET A 191 8.43 6.06 25.18
CA MET A 191 7.15 5.52 24.72
C MET A 191 6.32 6.59 23.98
N LYS A 192 6.28 7.84 24.46
CA LYS A 192 5.61 8.96 23.77
C LYS A 192 6.20 9.23 22.38
N ASN A 193 7.52 9.23 22.26
CA ASN A 193 8.21 9.43 20.98
C ASN A 193 7.84 8.34 19.97
N VAL A 194 7.86 7.07 20.39
CA VAL A 194 7.49 5.95 19.51
C VAL A 194 6.00 5.98 19.18
N ALA A 195 5.12 6.25 20.16
CA ALA A 195 3.67 6.37 19.95
C ALA A 195 3.30 7.47 18.95
N SER A 196 4.04 8.59 18.93
CA SER A 196 3.81 9.69 17.97
C SER A 196 4.34 9.43 16.56
N THR A 197 5.18 8.42 16.38
CA THR A 197 5.88 8.14 15.12
C THR A 197 5.59 6.76 14.54
N THR A 198 4.79 5.91 15.21
CA THR A 198 4.35 4.63 14.67
C THR A 198 3.22 4.80 13.63
N PRO A 199 3.18 4.00 12.55
CA PRO A 199 2.04 3.98 11.63
C PRO A 199 0.84 3.17 12.17
N SER A 200 1.02 2.35 13.20
CA SER A 200 -0.04 1.53 13.80
C SER A 200 -0.79 2.29 14.89
N TYR A 201 -2.11 2.41 14.73
CA TYR A 201 -2.99 3.02 15.72
C TYR A 201 -3.11 2.15 16.99
N ARG A 202 -3.15 0.81 16.84
CA ARG A 202 -3.22 -0.12 17.98
C ARG A 202 -1.97 -0.04 18.86
N LEU A 203 -0.80 0.03 18.24
CA LEU A 203 0.46 0.22 18.97
C LEU A 203 0.54 1.62 19.60
N GLN A 204 0.07 2.65 18.90
CA GLN A 204 -0.02 4.01 19.44
C GLN A 204 -0.86 4.05 20.72
N GLU A 205 -2.07 3.47 20.69
CA GLU A 205 -2.97 3.39 21.84
C GLU A 205 -2.33 2.58 23.00
N PHE A 206 -1.72 1.44 22.69
CA PHE A 206 -1.03 0.61 23.67
C PHE A 206 0.08 1.38 24.41
N LEU A 207 0.96 2.06 23.66
CA LEU A 207 2.06 2.84 24.24
C LEU A 207 1.55 4.05 25.03
N GLN A 208 0.50 4.74 24.55
CA GLN A 208 -0.11 5.85 25.28
C GLN A 208 -0.79 5.39 26.58
N GLY A 209 -1.44 4.24 26.56
CA GLY A 209 -1.97 3.59 27.76
C GLY A 209 -0.85 3.26 28.76
N ALA A 210 0.24 2.64 28.29
CA ALA A 210 1.40 2.35 29.13
C ALA A 210 2.01 3.62 29.75
N VAL A 211 2.15 4.68 28.96
CA VAL A 211 2.57 6.02 29.43
C VAL A 211 1.68 6.52 30.56
N THR A 212 0.36 6.35 30.43
CA THR A 212 -0.61 6.85 31.40
C THR A 212 -0.48 6.10 32.73
N ILE A 213 -0.33 4.77 32.68
CA ILE A 213 -0.15 3.91 33.87
C ILE A 213 1.17 4.22 34.57
N VAL A 214 2.28 4.33 33.84
CA VAL A 214 3.58 4.66 34.44
C VAL A 214 3.57 6.06 35.05
N SER A 215 2.94 7.04 34.39
CA SER A 215 2.89 8.43 34.87
C SER A 215 2.01 8.60 36.12
N SER A 216 0.98 7.75 36.29
CA SER A 216 0.12 7.76 37.48
C SER A 216 0.63 6.89 38.62
N GLY A 217 1.78 6.22 38.45
CA GLY A 217 2.32 5.26 39.43
C GLY A 217 1.50 3.97 39.53
N GLY A 218 0.72 3.65 38.51
CA GLY A 218 -0.09 2.44 38.44
C GLY A 218 0.74 1.18 38.12
N ASP A 219 0.07 0.04 38.16
CA ASP A 219 0.68 -1.26 37.88
C ASP A 219 0.72 -1.55 36.37
N LEU A 220 1.93 -1.51 35.80
CA LEU A 220 2.16 -1.79 34.38
C LEU A 220 1.98 -3.28 34.05
N GLU A 221 2.19 -4.19 35.01
CA GLU A 221 1.98 -5.62 34.81
C GLU A 221 0.50 -5.91 34.53
N SER A 222 -0.38 -5.42 35.39
CA SER A 222 -1.83 -5.54 35.19
C SER A 222 -2.28 -4.91 33.88
N PHE A 223 -1.68 -3.79 33.47
CA PHE A 223 -1.98 -3.17 32.17
C PHE A 223 -1.58 -4.08 31.00
N PHE A 224 -0.36 -4.64 31.00
CA PHE A 224 0.09 -5.55 29.93
C PHE A 224 -0.76 -6.81 29.86
N ARG A 225 -1.15 -7.38 31.00
CA ARG A 225 -2.03 -8.55 31.06
C ARG A 225 -3.40 -8.25 30.44
N LEU A 226 -4.05 -7.17 30.87
CA LEU A 226 -5.35 -6.76 30.32
C LEU A 226 -5.28 -6.48 28.82
N LYS A 227 -4.24 -5.77 28.35
CA LYS A 227 -4.07 -5.49 26.91
C LYS A 227 -3.71 -6.74 26.10
N ALA A 228 -2.96 -7.69 26.65
CA ALA A 228 -2.70 -8.96 26.01
C ALA A 228 -4.00 -9.76 25.78
N GLU A 229 -4.84 -9.87 26.81
CA GLU A 229 -6.15 -10.52 26.71
C GLU A 229 -7.06 -9.81 25.71
N GLN A 230 -7.12 -8.46 25.77
CA GLN A 230 -7.91 -7.66 24.84
C GLN A 230 -7.49 -7.92 23.38
N PHE A 231 -6.18 -7.91 23.08
CA PHE A 231 -5.69 -8.12 21.71
C PHE A 231 -5.92 -9.55 21.21
N VAL A 232 -5.86 -10.56 22.09
CA VAL A 232 -6.19 -11.95 21.72
C VAL A 232 -7.68 -12.07 21.39
N ILE A 233 -8.55 -11.46 22.20
CA ILE A 233 -10.01 -11.47 21.95
C ILE A 233 -10.32 -10.76 20.64
N GLU A 234 -9.73 -9.59 20.41
CA GLU A 234 -9.93 -8.81 19.19
C GLU A 234 -9.44 -9.56 17.94
N SER A 235 -8.26 -10.18 18.00
CA SER A 235 -7.74 -10.99 16.89
C SER A 235 -8.62 -12.21 16.60
N ARG A 236 -9.15 -12.89 17.63
CA ARG A 236 -10.14 -13.97 17.45
C ARG A 236 -11.44 -13.47 16.84
N ARG A 237 -11.88 -12.27 17.20
CA ARG A 237 -13.07 -11.63 16.59
C ARG A 237 -12.82 -11.32 15.12
N GLU A 238 -11.70 -10.69 14.79
CA GLU A 238 -11.31 -10.38 13.40
C GLU A 238 -11.24 -11.66 12.54
N GLN A 239 -10.64 -12.74 13.08
CA GLN A 239 -10.61 -14.05 12.39
C GLN A 239 -12.00 -14.63 12.20
N LYS A 240 -12.88 -14.50 13.20
CA LYS A 240 -14.26 -14.98 13.09
C LYS A 240 -15.05 -14.19 12.04
N GLU A 241 -14.97 -12.86 12.07
CA GLU A 241 -15.62 -11.99 11.09
C GLU A 241 -15.13 -12.29 9.66
N PHE A 242 -13.84 -12.58 9.51
CA PHE A 242 -13.27 -13.04 8.25
C PHE A 242 -13.85 -14.39 7.79
N LEU A 243 -13.94 -15.38 8.69
CA LEU A 243 -14.55 -16.69 8.38
C LEU A 243 -16.05 -16.58 8.07
N ASP A 244 -16.78 -15.74 8.79
CA ASP A 244 -18.20 -15.49 8.55
C ASP A 244 -18.40 -14.84 7.15
N THR A 245 -17.51 -13.92 6.77
CA THR A 245 -17.49 -13.31 5.42
C THR A 245 -17.21 -14.35 4.34
N LEU A 246 -16.20 -15.21 4.54
CA LEU A 246 -15.91 -16.32 3.62
C LEU A 246 -17.09 -17.30 3.52
N GLY A 247 -17.77 -17.58 4.63
CA GLY A 247 -18.96 -18.43 4.68
C GLY A 247 -20.10 -17.86 3.84
N LEU A 248 -20.39 -16.56 3.99
CA LEU A 248 -21.43 -15.88 3.20
C LEU A 248 -21.11 -15.89 1.70
N ILE A 249 -19.85 -15.66 1.35
CA ILE A 249 -19.36 -15.73 -0.03
C ILE A 249 -19.53 -17.15 -0.59
N ALA A 250 -19.16 -18.17 0.19
CA ALA A 250 -19.32 -19.58 -0.20
C ALA A 250 -20.80 -20.00 -0.36
N GLU A 251 -21.68 -19.55 0.54
CA GLU A 251 -23.12 -19.79 0.43
C GLU A 251 -23.71 -19.17 -0.85
N THR A 252 -23.28 -17.94 -1.16
CA THR A 252 -23.67 -17.25 -2.39
C THR A 252 -23.21 -18.02 -3.62
N TYR A 253 -22.00 -18.59 -3.60
CA TYR A 253 -21.51 -19.43 -4.70
C TYR A 253 -22.33 -20.70 -4.90
N VAL A 254 -22.58 -21.46 -3.83
CA VAL A 254 -23.37 -22.69 -3.92
C VAL A 254 -24.79 -22.39 -4.41
N THR A 255 -25.40 -21.30 -3.96
CA THR A 255 -26.76 -20.95 -4.38
C THR A 255 -26.81 -20.42 -5.81
N ALA A 256 -25.96 -19.46 -6.15
CA ALA A 256 -26.02 -18.74 -7.43
C ALA A 256 -25.36 -19.49 -8.60
N PHE A 257 -24.28 -20.24 -8.35
CA PHE A 257 -23.48 -20.88 -9.41
C PHE A 257 -23.56 -22.41 -9.43
N VAL A 258 -24.05 -23.05 -8.35
CA VAL A 258 -24.28 -24.51 -8.34
C VAL A 258 -25.77 -24.81 -8.43
N ALA A 259 -26.58 -24.42 -7.45
CA ALA A 259 -27.99 -24.77 -7.37
C ALA A 259 -28.83 -24.12 -8.50
N GLY A 260 -28.67 -22.81 -8.72
CA GLY A 260 -29.39 -22.08 -9.78
C GLY A 260 -29.14 -22.64 -11.18
N PRO A 261 -27.88 -22.77 -11.64
CA PRO A 261 -27.54 -23.35 -12.93
C PRO A 261 -27.99 -24.80 -13.05
N LEU A 262 -27.87 -25.61 -12.00
CA LEU A 262 -28.33 -27.00 -12.02
C LEU A 262 -29.86 -27.10 -12.21
N PHE A 263 -30.63 -26.26 -11.51
CA PHE A 263 -32.07 -26.16 -11.71
C PHE A 263 -32.41 -25.78 -13.16
N LEU A 264 -31.74 -24.77 -13.70
CA LEU A 264 -31.90 -24.37 -15.10
C LEU A 264 -31.55 -25.52 -16.04
N ILE A 265 -30.42 -26.20 -15.86
CA ILE A 265 -30.01 -27.33 -16.70
C ILE A 265 -31.08 -28.44 -16.70
N VAL A 266 -31.63 -28.80 -15.54
CA VAL A 266 -32.68 -29.83 -15.45
C VAL A 266 -33.94 -29.38 -16.19
N MET A 267 -34.41 -28.15 -15.96
CA MET A 267 -35.59 -27.60 -16.65
C MET A 267 -35.38 -27.54 -18.17
N MET A 268 -34.23 -27.03 -18.61
CA MET A 268 -33.88 -26.94 -20.02
C MET A 268 -33.82 -28.32 -20.67
N SER A 269 -33.23 -29.30 -19.99
CA SER A 269 -33.14 -30.68 -20.48
C SER A 269 -34.52 -31.28 -20.74
N VAL A 270 -35.47 -31.09 -19.82
CA VAL A 270 -36.86 -31.57 -20.01
C VAL A 270 -37.54 -30.86 -21.18
N MET A 271 -37.39 -29.54 -21.32
CA MET A 271 -37.98 -28.77 -22.42
C MET A 271 -37.40 -29.14 -23.78
N THR A 272 -36.10 -29.43 -23.86
CA THR A 272 -35.45 -29.90 -25.09
C THR A 272 -35.99 -31.27 -25.52
N ILE A 273 -36.25 -32.19 -24.59
CA ILE A 273 -36.87 -33.49 -24.89
C ILE A 273 -38.30 -33.32 -25.42
N MET A 274 -39.05 -32.32 -24.93
CA MET A 274 -40.38 -31.97 -25.40
C MET A 274 -40.39 -31.18 -26.74
N GLY A 275 -39.22 -30.96 -27.34
CA GLY A 275 -39.07 -30.26 -28.62
C GLY A 275 -39.14 -28.73 -28.54
N GLY A 276 -39.06 -28.14 -27.34
CA GLY A 276 -39.38 -26.74 -27.09
C GLY A 276 -38.19 -25.76 -27.02
N MET A 277 -36.93 -26.23 -27.01
CA MET A 277 -35.79 -25.32 -26.81
C MET A 277 -34.48 -25.77 -27.46
N ASP A 278 -33.76 -24.81 -28.02
CA ASP A 278 -32.45 -24.99 -28.67
C ASP A 278 -31.34 -25.33 -27.65
N LEU A 279 -30.55 -26.36 -27.97
CA LEU A 279 -29.42 -26.86 -27.17
C LEU A 279 -28.33 -25.80 -26.96
N MET A 280 -28.27 -24.79 -27.83
CA MET A 280 -27.27 -23.71 -27.76
C MET A 280 -27.27 -22.98 -26.41
N LEU A 281 -28.45 -22.70 -25.83
CA LEU A 281 -28.54 -21.98 -24.55
C LEU A 281 -27.99 -22.83 -23.39
N MET A 282 -28.26 -24.14 -23.41
CA MET A 282 -27.74 -25.09 -22.41
C MET A 282 -26.22 -25.19 -22.51
N TYR A 283 -25.67 -25.26 -23.73
CA TYR A 283 -24.23 -25.27 -23.94
C TYR A 283 -23.56 -23.96 -23.51
N LEU A 284 -24.18 -22.81 -23.76
CA LEU A 284 -23.66 -21.53 -23.28
C LEU A 284 -23.62 -21.48 -21.75
N LEU A 285 -24.66 -21.98 -21.08
CA LEU A 285 -24.71 -22.00 -19.62
C LEU A 285 -23.61 -22.91 -19.03
N ILE A 286 -23.42 -24.12 -19.59
CA ILE A 286 -22.43 -25.10 -19.10
C ILE A 286 -20.99 -24.68 -19.44
N TYR A 287 -20.72 -24.28 -20.68
CA TYR A 287 -19.36 -24.04 -21.15
C TYR A 287 -18.88 -22.60 -21.00
N LEU A 288 -19.78 -21.63 -20.78
CA LEU A 288 -19.41 -20.23 -20.62
C LEU A 288 -19.77 -19.71 -19.23
N VAL A 289 -21.05 -19.77 -18.85
CA VAL A 289 -21.53 -19.09 -17.63
C VAL A 289 -20.93 -19.70 -16.36
N ILE A 290 -20.97 -21.03 -16.22
CA ILE A 290 -20.41 -21.70 -15.03
C ILE A 290 -18.89 -21.47 -14.92
N PRO A 291 -18.07 -21.73 -15.96
CA PRO A 291 -16.62 -21.53 -15.86
C PRO A 291 -16.23 -20.07 -15.57
N VAL A 292 -16.84 -19.11 -16.26
CA VAL A 292 -16.58 -17.68 -16.02
C VAL A 292 -16.99 -17.28 -14.61
N GLY A 293 -18.16 -17.73 -14.15
CA GLY A 293 -18.64 -17.51 -12.79
C GLY A 293 -17.68 -18.06 -11.73
N SER A 294 -17.21 -19.30 -11.91
CA SER A 294 -16.23 -19.92 -11.02
C SER A 294 -14.89 -19.19 -11.01
N ILE A 295 -14.39 -18.72 -12.16
CA ILE A 295 -13.16 -17.92 -12.23
C ILE A 295 -13.31 -16.61 -11.46
N VAL A 296 -14.42 -15.88 -11.68
CA VAL A 296 -14.71 -14.63 -10.97
C VAL A 296 -14.76 -14.88 -9.45
N PHE A 297 -15.38 -15.99 -9.04
CA PHE A 297 -15.45 -16.36 -7.62
C PHE A 297 -14.08 -16.63 -7.02
N VAL A 298 -13.22 -17.38 -7.71
CA VAL A 298 -11.85 -17.66 -7.26
C VAL A 298 -11.05 -16.37 -7.09
N ILE A 299 -11.16 -15.43 -8.03
CA ILE A 299 -10.50 -14.12 -7.95
C ILE A 299 -11.00 -13.33 -6.73
N LEU A 300 -12.32 -13.33 -6.50
CA LEU A 300 -12.92 -12.62 -5.37
C LEU A 300 -12.41 -13.18 -4.03
N VAL A 301 -12.41 -14.50 -3.85
CA VAL A 301 -11.90 -15.15 -2.63
C VAL A 301 -10.41 -14.87 -2.44
N SER A 302 -9.64 -14.95 -3.53
CA SER A 302 -8.20 -14.65 -3.49
C SER A 302 -7.91 -13.21 -3.11
N SER A 303 -8.75 -12.25 -3.50
CA SER A 303 -8.54 -10.83 -3.18
C SER A 303 -8.89 -10.50 -1.73
N ILE A 304 -9.77 -11.27 -1.10
CA ILE A 304 -10.22 -11.03 0.28
C ILE A 304 -9.35 -11.78 1.28
N THR A 305 -8.78 -12.93 0.89
CA THR A 305 -7.91 -13.71 1.75
C THR A 305 -6.61 -12.93 2.00
N PRO A 306 -6.33 -12.49 3.25
CA PRO A 306 -5.08 -11.82 3.54
C PRO A 306 -3.93 -12.81 3.36
N GLU A 307 -2.91 -12.42 2.59
CA GLU A 307 -1.67 -13.18 2.47
C GLU A 307 -1.02 -13.25 3.86
N VAL A 308 -0.83 -14.48 4.35
CA VAL A 308 -0.08 -14.82 5.57
C VAL A 308 1.40 -15.01 5.26
#